data_AF-A0A8D2E210-F1
#
_entry.id   AF-A0A8D2E210-F1
#
_cell.length_a   1.000
_cell.length_b   1.000
_cell.length_c   1.000
_cell.angle_alpha   90.00
_cell.angle_beta   90.00
_cell.angle_gamma   90.00
#
_symmetry.space_group_name_H-M   'P 1'
#
loop_
_entity.id
_entity.type
_entity.pdbx_description
1 polymer ?
#
loop_
_entity_poly.entity_id
_entity_poly.type
_entity_poly.pdbx_seq_one_letter_code
_entity_poly.pdbx_strand_id
1 'polypeptide(L)'
;MPPYTIVYFPVRGRCEAMRMLLADQGQTWKEEVVTSDTWLQGSLKASCVYGQLPKFQDGDLTLYQSNAILRHLGRSLGLYGKDQREAALVDMVNDGVEDLRCKYATLIYTNYEAGKEDYVKALPGHLKPFENLLSQNQGGKAFIMGDQISFADYNLLDLLLIHQVLAPSCLDAFPLLSAYVARLSARPKLKAFLASPDHVNRPINGNGKQ
;
A
#
# COMPACT_ATOMS: atom_id res chain seq x y z
N MET A 1 -25.53 5.70 0.47
CA MET A 1 -24.63 4.55 0.59
C MET A 1 -23.22 5.04 0.31
N PRO A 2 -22.18 4.55 1.02
CA PRO A 2 -20.81 4.87 0.65
C PRO A 2 -20.60 4.44 -0.81
N PRO A 3 -19.96 5.27 -1.67
CA PRO A 3 -19.76 4.91 -3.07
C PRO A 3 -18.83 3.71 -3.24
N TYR A 4 -17.96 3.47 -2.26
CA TYR A 4 -16.92 2.46 -2.31
C TYR A 4 -17.21 1.23 -1.44
N THR A 5 -16.95 0.04 -1.97
CA THR A 5 -16.89 -1.22 -1.20
C THR A 5 -15.54 -1.91 -1.43
N ILE A 6 -14.84 -2.27 -0.36
CA ILE A 6 -13.64 -3.11 -0.38
C ILE A 6 -14.02 -4.53 0.04
N VAL A 7 -13.79 -5.51 -0.83
CA VAL A 7 -14.00 -6.93 -0.54
C VAL A 7 -12.64 -7.60 -0.41
N TYR A 8 -12.27 -8.03 0.81
CA TYR A 8 -10.95 -8.58 1.09
C TYR A 8 -10.93 -9.51 2.31
N PHE A 9 -9.82 -10.24 2.47
CA PHE A 9 -9.53 -11.01 3.67
C PHE A 9 -9.36 -10.09 4.91
N PRO A 10 -9.50 -10.62 6.15
CA PRO A 10 -9.35 -9.85 7.39
C PRO A 10 -7.88 -9.52 7.71
N VAL A 11 -7.14 -8.99 6.74
CA VAL A 11 -5.73 -8.59 6.83
C VAL A 11 -5.53 -7.24 6.17
N ARG A 12 -4.47 -6.52 6.52
CA ARG A 12 -4.09 -5.26 5.87
C ARG A 12 -3.74 -5.53 4.40
N GLY A 13 -2.67 -6.30 4.20
CA GLY A 13 -2.23 -6.83 2.91
C GLY A 13 -2.27 -5.81 1.77
N ARG A 14 -2.73 -6.24 0.59
CA ARG A 14 -2.80 -5.41 -0.62
C ARG A 14 -3.89 -4.33 -0.60
N CYS A 15 -4.72 -4.26 0.45
CA CYS A 15 -5.74 -3.23 0.60
C CYS A 15 -5.28 -2.05 1.47
N GLU A 16 -4.17 -2.15 2.17
CA GLU A 16 -3.84 -1.14 3.17
C GLU A 16 -3.54 0.23 2.56
N ALA A 17 -2.81 0.25 1.44
CA ALA A 17 -2.54 1.47 0.68
C ALA A 17 -3.83 2.19 0.24
N MET A 18 -4.84 1.45 -0.28
CA MET A 18 -6.11 2.07 -0.70
C MET A 18 -6.96 2.53 0.49
N ARG A 19 -6.90 1.83 1.63
CA ARG A 19 -7.60 2.25 2.86
C ARG A 19 -6.99 3.53 3.44
N MET A 20 -5.66 3.61 3.48
CA MET A 20 -4.95 4.83 3.86
C MET A 20 -5.29 6.00 2.93
N LEU A 21 -5.32 5.75 1.62
CA LEU A 21 -5.69 6.75 0.61
C LEU A 21 -7.12 7.24 0.87
N LEU A 22 -8.11 6.35 0.95
CA LEU A 22 -9.51 6.73 1.16
C LEU A 22 -9.70 7.49 2.47
N ALA A 23 -9.09 7.03 3.57
CA ALA A 23 -9.17 7.69 4.86
C ALA A 23 -8.57 9.11 4.81
N ASP A 24 -7.36 9.25 4.27
CA ASP A 24 -6.67 10.54 4.20
C ASP A 24 -7.41 11.54 3.28
N GLN A 25 -8.08 11.05 2.24
CA GLN A 25 -8.94 11.84 1.37
C GLN A 25 -10.34 12.10 1.95
N GLY A 26 -10.65 11.61 3.15
CA GLY A 26 -11.95 11.76 3.80
C GLY A 26 -13.09 11.03 3.08
N GLN A 27 -12.76 10.00 2.32
CA GLN A 27 -13.74 9.13 1.67
C GLN A 27 -14.26 8.10 2.68
N THR A 28 -15.50 7.67 2.47
CA THR A 28 -16.11 6.58 3.24
C THR A 28 -16.24 5.35 2.34
N TRP A 29 -16.11 4.17 2.93
CA TRP A 29 -16.28 2.91 2.21
C TRP A 29 -16.91 1.88 3.13
N LYS A 30 -17.45 0.82 2.53
CA LYS A 30 -17.87 -0.40 3.22
C LYS A 30 -16.75 -1.44 3.14
N GLU A 31 -16.45 -2.11 4.24
CA GLU A 31 -15.62 -3.32 4.23
C GLU A 31 -16.52 -4.57 4.17
N GLU A 32 -16.29 -5.43 3.19
CA GLU A 32 -16.86 -6.77 3.12
C GLU A 32 -15.75 -7.80 3.38
N VAL A 33 -15.74 -8.31 4.61
CA VAL A 33 -14.73 -9.24 5.08
C VAL A 33 -15.05 -10.65 4.58
N VAL A 34 -14.10 -11.23 3.86
CA VAL A 34 -14.17 -12.61 3.37
C VAL A 34 -13.35 -13.51 4.27
N THR A 35 -14.02 -14.43 4.97
CA THR A 35 -13.34 -15.45 5.80
C THR A 35 -12.73 -16.54 4.94
N SER A 36 -11.76 -17.28 5.50
CA SER A 36 -11.19 -18.46 4.85
C SER A 36 -12.27 -19.48 4.45
N ASP A 37 -13.25 -19.74 5.33
CA ASP A 37 -14.35 -20.66 5.04
C ASP A 37 -15.20 -20.20 3.86
N THR A 38 -15.55 -18.90 3.82
CA THR A 38 -16.30 -18.30 2.70
C THR A 38 -15.52 -18.42 1.40
N TRP A 39 -14.20 -18.20 1.44
CA TRP A 39 -13.36 -18.31 0.26
C TRP A 39 -13.22 -19.75 -0.24
N LEU A 40 -13.12 -20.72 0.68
CA LEU A 40 -12.99 -22.16 0.37
C LEU A 40 -14.26 -22.78 -0.21
N GLN A 41 -15.44 -22.18 0.01
CA GLN A 41 -16.68 -22.56 -0.71
C GLN A 41 -16.58 -22.37 -2.23
N GLY A 42 -15.64 -21.53 -2.72
CA GLY A 42 -15.26 -21.44 -4.13
C GLY A 42 -16.16 -20.58 -5.01
N SER A 43 -17.42 -20.32 -4.64
CA SER A 43 -18.36 -19.51 -5.45
C SER A 43 -17.85 -18.08 -5.67
N LEU A 44 -17.41 -17.40 -4.61
CA LEU A 44 -16.84 -16.06 -4.69
C LEU A 44 -15.55 -16.08 -5.53
N LYS A 45 -14.65 -17.03 -5.28
CA LYS A 45 -13.40 -17.18 -6.03
C LYS A 45 -13.66 -17.35 -7.54
N ALA A 46 -14.61 -18.22 -7.92
CA ALA A 46 -14.97 -18.44 -9.31
C ALA A 46 -15.59 -17.19 -9.98
N SER A 47 -16.28 -16.35 -9.22
CA SER A 47 -16.84 -15.09 -9.72
C SER A 47 -15.79 -13.97 -9.89
N CYS A 48 -14.63 -14.07 -9.23
CA CYS A 48 -13.55 -13.10 -9.37
C CYS A 48 -12.81 -13.29 -10.69
N VAL A 49 -12.61 -12.23 -11.48
CA VAL A 49 -12.02 -12.30 -12.83
C VAL A 49 -10.64 -13.01 -12.88
N TYR A 50 -9.84 -12.88 -11.82
CA TYR A 50 -8.53 -13.56 -11.68
C TYR A 50 -8.51 -14.60 -10.56
N GLY A 51 -9.67 -15.00 -10.04
CA GLY A 51 -9.76 -15.93 -8.92
C GLY A 51 -9.07 -15.44 -7.64
N GLN A 52 -8.98 -14.12 -7.45
CA GLN A 52 -8.26 -13.47 -6.36
C GLN A 52 -9.00 -12.24 -5.84
N LEU A 53 -8.67 -11.83 -4.61
CA LEU A 53 -9.03 -10.54 -4.01
C LEU A 53 -7.78 -9.64 -3.99
N PRO A 54 -7.92 -8.30 -3.94
CA PRO A 54 -9.16 -7.54 -3.71
C PRO A 54 -10.12 -7.48 -4.88
N LYS A 55 -11.41 -7.45 -4.53
CA LYS A 55 -12.49 -6.90 -5.35
C LYS A 55 -12.88 -5.55 -4.77
N PHE A 56 -13.16 -4.59 -5.64
CA PHE A 56 -13.55 -3.23 -5.27
C PHE A 56 -14.76 -2.81 -6.08
N GLN A 57 -15.64 -2.02 -5.47
CA GLN A 57 -16.80 -1.44 -6.15
C GLN A 57 -16.78 0.07 -6.00
N ASP A 58 -17.06 0.78 -7.09
CA ASP A 58 -17.32 2.21 -7.15
C ASP A 58 -18.62 2.42 -7.94
N GLY A 59 -19.74 2.54 -7.22
CA GLY A 59 -21.07 2.49 -7.85
C GLY A 59 -21.31 1.15 -8.56
N ASP A 60 -21.52 1.19 -9.87
CA ASP A 60 -21.72 0.02 -10.74
C ASP A 60 -20.40 -0.57 -11.28
N LEU A 61 -19.29 0.17 -11.18
CA LEU A 61 -17.98 -0.29 -11.60
C LEU A 61 -17.43 -1.30 -10.59
N THR A 62 -17.14 -2.51 -11.07
CA THR A 62 -16.43 -3.54 -10.29
C THR A 62 -15.00 -3.67 -10.81
N LEU A 63 -14.02 -3.52 -9.91
CA LEU A 63 -12.59 -3.64 -10.19
C LEU A 63 -11.95 -4.77 -9.39
N TYR A 64 -10.87 -5.29 -9.94
CA TYR A 64 -9.92 -6.20 -9.30
C TYR A 64 -8.51 -5.64 -9.49
N GLN A 65 -7.50 -6.29 -8.91
CA GLN A 65 -6.09 -5.85 -8.90
C GLN A 65 -5.88 -4.59 -8.04
N SER A 66 -5.13 -4.73 -6.95
CA SER A 66 -4.89 -3.63 -6.00
C SER A 66 -4.34 -2.37 -6.65
N ASN A 67 -3.41 -2.52 -7.60
CA ASN A 67 -2.78 -1.38 -8.27
C ASN A 67 -3.71 -0.74 -9.32
N ALA A 68 -4.64 -1.50 -9.94
CA ALA A 68 -5.65 -0.91 -10.79
C ALA A 68 -6.65 -0.07 -9.97
N ILE A 69 -7.00 -0.54 -8.77
CA ILE A 69 -7.85 0.19 -7.83
C ILE A 69 -7.16 1.47 -7.33
N LEU A 70 -5.88 1.41 -6.95
CA LEU A 70 -5.10 2.59 -6.58
C LEU A 70 -5.03 3.62 -7.71
N ARG A 71 -4.78 3.18 -8.95
CA ARG A 71 -4.77 4.05 -10.14
C ARG A 71 -6.14 4.62 -10.47
N HIS A 72 -7.22 3.86 -10.24
CA HIS A 72 -8.59 4.35 -10.38
C HIS A 72 -8.88 5.49 -9.41
N LEU A 73 -8.62 5.26 -8.11
CA LEU A 73 -8.76 6.28 -7.07
C LEU A 73 -7.84 7.47 -7.32
N GLY A 74 -6.62 7.22 -7.78
CA GLY A 74 -5.67 8.28 -8.15
C GLY A 74 -6.21 9.18 -9.26
N ARG A 75 -6.83 8.61 -10.30
CA ARG A 75 -7.43 9.40 -11.38
C ARG A 75 -8.68 10.14 -10.92
N SER A 76 -9.58 9.49 -10.19
CA SER A 76 -10.87 10.09 -9.81
C SER A 76 -10.75 11.14 -8.71
N LEU A 77 -9.73 11.07 -7.87
CA LEU A 77 -9.49 11.99 -6.75
C LEU A 77 -8.35 13.00 -6.99
N GLY A 78 -7.75 13.02 -8.19
CA GLY A 78 -6.67 13.97 -8.52
C GLY A 78 -5.33 13.68 -7.84
N LEU A 79 -5.00 12.41 -7.62
CA LEU A 79 -3.78 11.94 -6.95
C LEU A 79 -2.84 11.21 -7.94
N TYR A 80 -2.67 11.75 -9.14
CA TYR A 80 -1.93 11.09 -10.24
C TYR A 80 -0.95 12.05 -10.94
N GLY A 81 -0.38 13.00 -10.19
CA GLY A 81 0.47 14.05 -10.76
C GLY A 81 -0.33 15.11 -11.53
N LYS A 82 0.31 16.23 -11.81
CA LYS A 82 -0.36 17.38 -12.47
C LYS A 82 -0.41 17.30 -13.99
N ASP A 83 0.43 16.47 -14.58
CA ASP A 83 0.56 16.29 -16.02
C ASP A 83 0.99 14.85 -16.37
N GLN A 84 1.04 14.54 -17.67
CA GLN A 84 1.39 13.20 -18.15
C GLN A 84 2.82 12.77 -17.75
N ARG A 85 3.73 13.73 -17.60
CA ARG A 85 5.12 13.43 -17.21
C ARG A 85 5.16 13.04 -15.74
N GLU A 86 4.49 13.77 -14.86
CA GLU A 86 4.37 13.39 -13.45
C GLU A 86 3.60 12.09 -13.29
N ALA A 87 2.53 11.86 -14.05
CA ALA A 87 1.79 10.60 -14.04
C ALA A 87 2.69 9.40 -14.36
N ALA A 88 3.55 9.51 -15.38
CA ALA A 88 4.52 8.47 -15.73
C ALA A 88 5.54 8.21 -14.61
N LEU A 89 5.98 9.25 -13.90
CA LEU A 89 6.89 9.11 -12.75
C LEU A 89 6.19 8.47 -11.54
N VAL A 90 4.93 8.82 -11.29
CA VAL A 90 4.09 8.18 -10.27
C VAL A 90 3.91 6.69 -10.57
N ASP A 91 3.67 6.33 -11.84
CA ASP A 91 3.61 4.93 -12.28
C ASP A 91 4.92 4.19 -12.05
N MET A 92 6.04 4.78 -12.45
CA MET A 92 7.38 4.22 -12.24
C MET A 92 7.65 3.94 -10.75
N VAL A 93 7.28 4.86 -9.85
CA VAL A 93 7.39 4.65 -8.41
C VAL A 93 6.53 3.48 -7.96
N ASN A 94 5.25 3.47 -8.35
CA ASN A 94 4.31 2.45 -7.88
C ASN A 94 4.69 1.04 -8.35
N ASP A 95 5.21 0.91 -9.57
CA ASP A 95 5.65 -0.38 -10.09
C ASP A 95 6.93 -0.86 -9.36
N GLY A 96 7.85 0.05 -9.00
CA GLY A 96 8.97 -0.27 -8.10
C GLY A 96 8.53 -0.69 -6.69
N VAL A 97 7.47 -0.07 -6.16
CA VAL A 97 6.84 -0.50 -4.90
C VAL A 97 6.25 -1.91 -5.03
N GLU A 98 5.57 -2.22 -6.14
CA GLU A 98 4.98 -3.54 -6.38
C GLU A 98 6.04 -4.64 -6.48
N ASP A 99 7.17 -4.38 -7.14
CA ASP A 99 8.28 -5.34 -7.24
C ASP A 99 8.82 -5.72 -5.86
N LEU A 100 9.03 -4.73 -4.98
CA LEU A 100 9.49 -5.00 -3.61
C LEU A 100 8.39 -5.66 -2.76
N ARG A 101 7.12 -5.27 -2.95
CA ARG A 101 5.97 -5.90 -2.28
C ARG A 101 5.83 -7.37 -2.66
N CYS A 102 6.08 -7.73 -3.92
CA CYS A 102 6.11 -9.13 -4.36
C CYS A 102 7.20 -9.92 -3.63
N LYS A 103 8.42 -9.37 -3.51
CA LYS A 103 9.51 -10.01 -2.76
C LYS A 103 9.17 -10.17 -1.28
N TYR A 104 8.61 -9.13 -0.66
CA TYR A 104 8.11 -9.19 0.71
C TYR A 104 7.07 -10.32 0.87
N ALA A 105 6.08 -10.38 -0.03
CA ALA A 105 5.05 -11.42 0.02
C ALA A 105 5.65 -12.83 -0.15
N THR A 106 6.60 -13.02 -1.06
CA THR A 106 7.32 -14.29 -1.21
C THR A 106 8.04 -14.67 0.09
N LEU A 107 8.79 -13.74 0.70
CA LEU A 107 9.42 -13.99 2.00
C LEU A 107 8.37 -14.44 3.03
N ILE A 108 7.33 -13.63 3.24
CA ILE A 108 6.30 -13.85 4.27
C ILE A 108 5.62 -15.22 4.11
N TYR A 109 5.17 -15.55 2.90
CA TYR A 109 4.29 -16.70 2.68
C TYR A 109 5.03 -17.98 2.30
N THR A 110 6.29 -17.92 1.85
CA THR A 110 6.99 -19.11 1.34
C THR A 110 8.35 -19.40 1.97
N ASN A 111 9.07 -18.40 2.51
CA ASN A 111 10.46 -18.62 2.94
C ASN A 111 10.89 -17.79 4.17
N TYR A 112 9.97 -17.51 5.10
CA TYR A 112 10.25 -16.55 6.18
C TYR A 112 11.45 -16.95 7.04
N GLU A 113 11.48 -18.17 7.59
CA GLU A 113 12.53 -18.54 8.57
C GLU A 113 13.93 -18.61 7.94
N ALA A 114 14.04 -19.20 6.76
CA ALA A 114 15.33 -19.40 6.09
C ALA A 114 15.76 -18.19 5.26
N GLY A 115 14.83 -17.37 4.77
CA GLY A 115 15.12 -16.27 3.85
C GLY A 115 15.19 -14.89 4.50
N LYS A 116 14.75 -14.72 5.75
CA LYS A 116 14.62 -13.38 6.37
C LYS A 116 15.97 -12.68 6.52
N GLU A 117 17.02 -13.38 6.92
CA GLU A 117 18.35 -12.78 7.08
C GLU A 117 18.87 -12.20 5.76
N ASP A 118 18.86 -12.98 4.69
CA ASP A 118 19.29 -12.55 3.35
C ASP A 118 18.41 -11.42 2.80
N TYR A 119 17.10 -11.49 3.02
CA TYR A 119 16.17 -10.44 2.62
C TYR A 119 16.51 -9.11 3.32
N VAL A 120 16.69 -9.13 4.64
CA VAL A 120 17.02 -7.92 5.42
C VAL A 120 18.38 -7.37 5.03
N LYS A 121 19.36 -8.24 4.73
CA LYS A 121 20.67 -7.83 4.22
C LYS A 121 20.59 -7.13 2.86
N ALA A 122 19.69 -7.56 1.97
CA ALA A 122 19.48 -6.95 0.66
C ALA A 122 18.59 -5.69 0.70
N LEU A 123 17.77 -5.54 1.74
CA LEU A 123 16.76 -4.49 1.87
C LEU A 123 17.29 -3.06 1.65
N PRO A 124 18.46 -2.64 2.17
CA PRO A 124 18.99 -1.30 1.89
C PRO A 124 19.15 -1.02 0.39
N GLY A 125 19.56 -2.02 -0.39
CA GLY A 125 19.68 -1.89 -1.85
C GLY A 125 18.33 -1.70 -2.55
N HIS A 126 17.26 -2.27 -1.99
CA HIS A 126 15.90 -2.10 -2.49
C HIS A 126 15.24 -0.79 -2.06
N LEU A 127 15.60 -0.23 -0.90
CA LEU A 127 15.06 1.03 -0.40
C LEU A 127 15.76 2.26 -0.99
N LYS A 128 17.06 2.15 -1.30
CA LYS A 128 17.89 3.24 -1.84
C LYS A 128 17.30 3.97 -3.06
N PRO A 129 16.63 3.30 -4.03
CA PRO A 129 15.98 4.01 -5.14
C PRO A 129 14.95 5.05 -4.67
N PHE A 130 14.13 4.74 -3.66
CA PHE A 130 13.12 5.67 -3.16
C PHE A 130 13.73 6.86 -2.42
N GLU A 131 14.81 6.64 -1.65
CA GLU A 131 15.60 7.72 -1.04
C GLU A 131 16.17 8.66 -2.12
N ASN A 132 16.75 8.08 -3.19
CA ASN A 132 17.29 8.85 -4.30
C ASN A 132 16.20 9.68 -5.01
N LEU A 133 15.02 9.10 -5.25
CA LEU A 133 13.89 9.83 -5.84
C LEU A 133 13.46 11.01 -4.96
N LEU A 134 13.35 10.81 -3.64
CA LEU A 134 13.07 11.91 -2.70
C LEU A 134 14.15 13.01 -2.80
N SER A 135 15.43 12.65 -2.81
CA SER A 135 16.52 13.64 -2.91
C SER A 135 16.43 14.49 -4.18
N GLN A 136 15.94 13.91 -5.28
CA GLN A 136 15.78 14.57 -6.57
C GLN A 136 14.50 15.41 -6.66
N ASN A 137 13.52 15.18 -5.78
CA ASN A 137 12.27 15.93 -5.72
C ASN A 137 12.24 16.90 -4.53
N GLN A 138 12.65 18.15 -4.76
CA GLN A 138 12.64 19.23 -3.76
C GLN A 138 13.39 18.87 -2.47
N GLY A 139 14.44 18.04 -2.57
CA GLY A 139 15.22 17.58 -1.42
C GLY A 139 14.42 16.75 -0.41
N GLY A 140 13.39 16.02 -0.85
CA GLY A 140 12.59 15.10 -0.04
C GLY A 140 11.55 15.76 0.86
N LYS A 141 11.34 17.07 0.71
CA LYS A 141 10.44 17.85 1.59
C LYS A 141 8.97 17.79 1.18
N ALA A 142 8.67 17.41 -0.06
CA ALA A 142 7.32 17.36 -0.61
C ALA A 142 6.72 15.93 -0.56
N PHE A 143 6.46 15.31 -1.71
CA PHE A 143 5.97 13.93 -1.85
C PHE A 143 7.00 13.10 -2.62
N ILE A 144 6.71 11.82 -2.89
CA ILE A 144 7.63 11.01 -3.69
C ILE A 144 7.83 11.61 -5.09
N MET A 145 6.77 12.16 -5.69
CA MET A 145 6.80 12.89 -6.96
C MET A 145 5.96 14.18 -6.86
N GLY A 146 6.48 15.28 -7.42
CA GLY A 146 5.79 16.56 -7.43
C GLY A 146 5.61 17.20 -6.05
N ASP A 147 4.69 18.16 -5.96
CA ASP A 147 4.32 18.89 -4.74
C ASP A 147 2.93 18.52 -4.19
N GLN A 148 2.24 17.58 -4.84
CA GLN A 148 0.95 17.04 -4.43
C GLN A 148 1.05 15.54 -4.15
N ILE A 149 0.25 15.06 -3.20
CA ILE A 149 0.24 13.63 -2.86
C ILE A 149 -0.35 12.80 -4.01
N SER A 150 0.22 11.63 -4.26
CA SER A 150 -0.22 10.69 -5.27
C SER A 150 -0.67 9.35 -4.67
N PHE A 151 -1.31 8.50 -5.46
CA PHE A 151 -1.63 7.13 -5.00
C PHE A 151 -0.37 6.31 -4.67
N ALA A 152 0.76 6.61 -5.34
CA ALA A 152 2.04 5.94 -5.11
C ALA A 152 2.62 6.29 -3.73
N ASP A 153 2.33 7.49 -3.20
CA ASP A 153 2.78 7.87 -1.87
C ASP A 153 2.20 6.97 -0.78
N TYR A 154 0.90 6.64 -0.88
CA TYR A 154 0.23 5.74 0.05
C TYR A 154 0.73 4.30 -0.07
N ASN A 155 1.00 3.83 -1.31
CA ASN A 155 1.52 2.48 -1.52
C ASN A 155 2.96 2.34 -1.01
N LEU A 156 3.81 3.36 -1.24
CA LEU A 156 5.16 3.42 -0.69
C LEU A 156 5.12 3.54 0.84
N LEU A 157 4.23 4.35 1.40
CA LEU A 157 4.11 4.49 2.85
C LEU A 157 3.79 3.14 3.51
N ASP A 158 2.81 2.40 2.99
CA ASP A 158 2.50 1.06 3.51
C ASP A 158 3.71 0.13 3.41
N LEU A 159 4.40 0.14 2.26
CA LEU A 159 5.61 -0.65 2.05
C LEU A 159 6.67 -0.33 3.11
N LEU A 160 6.91 0.94 3.41
CA LEU A 160 7.91 1.34 4.41
C LEU A 160 7.47 0.93 5.82
N LEU A 161 6.19 1.10 6.18
CA LEU A 161 5.67 0.71 7.49
C LEU A 161 5.79 -0.79 7.76
N ILE A 162 5.44 -1.65 6.79
CA ILE A 162 5.59 -3.11 6.96
C ILE A 162 7.06 -3.51 7.05
N HIS A 163 7.97 -2.81 6.37
CA HIS A 163 9.40 -3.08 6.47
C HIS A 163 10.00 -2.60 7.80
N GLN A 164 9.47 -1.53 8.42
CA GLN A 164 9.84 -1.16 9.79
C GLN A 164 9.37 -2.21 10.81
N VAL A 165 8.27 -2.91 10.57
CA VAL A 165 7.87 -4.05 11.41
C VAL A 165 8.80 -5.25 11.18
N LEU A 166 9.13 -5.56 9.93
CA LEU A 166 10.02 -6.67 9.58
C LEU A 166 11.46 -6.48 10.09
N ALA A 167 11.99 -5.26 9.96
CA ALA A 167 13.35 -4.83 10.28
C ALA A 167 13.35 -3.38 10.84
N PRO A 168 13.25 -3.20 12.17
CA PRO A 168 13.02 -1.90 12.81
C PRO A 168 13.97 -0.76 12.43
N SER A 169 15.25 -1.05 12.21
CA SER A 169 16.28 -0.05 11.86
C SER A 169 16.45 0.16 10.36
N CYS A 170 15.60 -0.42 9.51
CA CYS A 170 15.80 -0.40 8.05
C CYS A 170 15.82 1.01 7.44
N LEU A 171 15.27 2.02 8.11
CA LEU A 171 15.23 3.42 7.65
C LEU A 171 16.31 4.32 8.28
N ASP A 172 17.12 3.82 9.22
CA ASP A 172 18.11 4.65 9.94
C ASP A 172 19.17 5.22 8.99
N ALA A 173 19.47 4.50 7.90
CA ALA A 173 20.39 4.95 6.85
C ALA A 173 19.74 5.83 5.77
N PHE A 174 18.43 6.09 5.86
CA PHE A 174 17.63 6.78 4.84
C PHE A 174 16.86 7.96 5.46
N PRO A 175 17.55 9.08 5.74
CA PRO A 175 16.95 10.20 6.46
C PRO A 175 15.75 10.82 5.73
N LEU A 176 15.72 10.84 4.38
CA LEU A 176 14.58 11.39 3.66
C LEU A 176 13.37 10.46 3.74
N LEU A 177 13.54 9.14 3.59
CA LEU A 177 12.48 8.16 3.77
C LEU A 177 11.94 8.18 5.21
N SER A 178 12.81 8.26 6.21
CA SER A 178 12.40 8.35 7.62
C SER A 178 11.55 9.61 7.87
N ALA A 179 12.02 10.77 7.40
CA ALA A 179 11.27 12.03 7.49
C ALA A 179 9.96 12.02 6.68
N TYR A 180 9.94 11.35 5.53
CA TYR A 180 8.77 11.15 4.69
C TYR A 180 7.70 10.31 5.39
N VAL A 181 8.06 9.18 5.99
CA VAL A 181 7.14 8.32 6.76
C VAL A 181 6.53 9.11 7.92
N ALA A 182 7.36 9.83 8.68
CA ALA A 182 6.89 10.64 9.80
C ALA A 182 5.92 11.75 9.34
N ARG A 183 6.26 12.45 8.26
CA ARG A 183 5.44 13.55 7.70
C ARG A 183 4.09 13.04 7.20
N LEU A 184 4.05 11.96 6.42
CA LEU A 184 2.79 11.44 5.91
C LEU A 184 1.92 10.86 7.03
N SER A 185 2.51 10.06 7.93
CA SER A 185 1.79 9.47 9.07
C SER A 185 1.22 10.52 10.04
N ALA A 186 1.76 11.75 10.03
CA ALA A 186 1.27 12.86 10.84
C ALA A 186 0.09 13.64 10.21
N ARG A 187 -0.27 13.38 8.94
CA ARG A 187 -1.42 14.03 8.29
C ARG A 187 -2.69 13.72 9.10
N PRO A 188 -3.54 14.71 9.45
CA PRO A 188 -4.55 14.50 10.50
C PRO A 188 -5.49 13.32 10.29
N LYS A 189 -6.03 13.15 9.07
CA LYS A 189 -6.96 12.07 8.75
C LYS A 189 -6.25 10.71 8.68
N LEU A 190 -5.08 10.65 8.04
CA LEU A 190 -4.27 9.44 8.00
C LEU A 190 -3.80 8.99 9.39
N LYS A 191 -3.33 9.93 10.23
CA LYS A 191 -2.96 9.69 11.62
C LYS A 191 -4.11 9.06 12.41
N ALA A 192 -5.32 9.62 12.26
CA ALA A 192 -6.51 9.08 12.91
C ALA A 192 -6.83 7.66 12.43
N PHE A 193 -6.72 7.39 11.13
CA PHE A 193 -6.90 6.04 10.58
C PHE A 193 -5.85 5.04 11.08
N LEU A 194 -4.56 5.41 11.07
CA LEU A 194 -3.47 4.55 11.55
C LEU A 194 -3.60 4.23 13.06
N ALA A 195 -4.23 5.11 13.84
CA ALA A 195 -4.52 4.87 15.25
C ALA A 195 -5.86 4.14 15.50
N SER A 196 -6.67 3.94 14.46
CA SER A 196 -8.01 3.36 14.60
C SER A 196 -7.96 1.85 14.89
N PRO A 197 -8.96 1.29 15.60
CA PRO A 197 -9.07 -0.15 15.80
C PRO A 197 -9.09 -0.95 14.48
N ASP A 198 -9.71 -0.40 13.43
CA ASP A 198 -9.81 -1.04 12.11
C ASP A 198 -8.45 -1.27 11.45
N HIS A 199 -7.47 -0.41 11.74
CA HIS A 199 -6.08 -0.58 11.33
C HIS A 199 -5.28 -1.41 12.34
N VAL A 200 -5.28 -1.00 13.61
CA VAL A 200 -4.40 -1.56 14.66
C VAL A 200 -4.71 -3.04 14.92
N ASN A 201 -5.98 -3.42 14.97
CA ASN A 201 -6.38 -4.80 15.28
C ASN A 201 -6.30 -5.73 14.05
N ARG A 202 -6.08 -5.18 12.86
CA ARG A 202 -5.98 -5.95 11.63
C ARG A 202 -4.53 -6.42 11.41
N PRO A 203 -4.27 -7.73 11.33
CA PRO A 203 -2.91 -8.23 11.10
C PRO A 203 -2.39 -7.81 9.72
N ILE A 204 -1.08 -7.61 9.61
CA ILE A 204 -0.45 -7.22 8.33
C ILE A 204 -0.67 -8.30 7.26
N ASN A 205 -0.40 -9.56 7.62
CA ASN A 205 -0.48 -10.74 6.76
C ASN A 205 -1.39 -11.83 7.34
N GLY A 206 -1.84 -12.77 6.50
CA GLY A 206 -2.79 -13.81 6.89
C GLY A 206 -2.20 -15.02 7.62
N ASN A 207 -0.88 -15.16 7.67
CA ASN A 207 -0.20 -16.30 8.29
C ASN A 207 0.44 -15.98 9.65
N GLY A 208 0.15 -14.80 10.22
CA GLY A 208 0.70 -14.36 11.51
C GLY A 208 2.16 -13.89 11.48
N LYS A 209 2.82 -13.92 10.32
CA LYS A 209 4.19 -13.41 10.14
C LYS A 209 4.15 -11.95 9.68
N GLN A 210 5.17 -11.17 10.03
CA GLN A 210 5.25 -9.75 9.68
C GLN A 210 6.69 -9.29 9.46
#